data_AF-A0A2W2DHL2-F1
#
_entry.id   AF-A0A2W2DHL2-F1
#
_cell.length_a   1.000
_cell.length_b   1.000
_cell.length_c   1.000
_cell.angle_alpha   90.00
_cell.angle_beta   90.00
_cell.angle_gamma   90.00
#
_symmetry.space_group_name_H-M   'P 1'
#
loop_
_entity.id
_entity.type
_entity.pdbx_description
1 polymer ?
#
loop_
_entity_poly.entity_id
_entity_poly.type
_entity_poly.pdbx_seq_one_letter_code
_entity_poly.pdbx_strand_id
1 'polypeptide(L)' 'MSAEEPLFRVVRGVPTAEELAALVGAIAVRSRPAAAPAPVAGSAWARSARPAGAAHAAGPGAWRASGLPR' A
#
# COMPACT_ATOMS: atom_id res chain seq x y z
N MET A 1 26.20 8.81 -22.56
CA MET A 1 25.47 7.89 -21.67
C MET A 1 25.26 8.62 -20.36
N SER A 2 24.11 9.26 -20.17
CA SER A 2 23.75 9.75 -18.83
C SER A 2 23.65 8.51 -17.94
N ALA A 3 24.48 8.43 -16.91
CA ALA A 3 24.32 7.40 -15.90
C ALA A 3 22.90 7.55 -15.32
N GLU A 4 22.16 6.46 -15.25
CA GLU A 4 20.85 6.43 -14.65
C GLU A 4 20.92 7.02 -13.23
N GLU A 5 19.90 7.81 -12.86
CA GLU A 5 19.90 8.50 -11.57
C GLU A 5 19.96 7.47 -10.43
N PRO A 6 20.93 7.58 -9.51
CA PRO A 6 21.14 6.55 -8.49
C PRO A 6 19.94 6.45 -7.55
N LEU A 7 19.48 5.21 -7.29
CA LEU A 7 18.35 4.92 -6.39
C LEU A 7 18.55 5.46 -4.97
N PHE A 8 19.80 5.47 -4.48
CA PHE A 8 20.21 6.15 -3.25
C PHE A 8 21.72 6.43 -3.26
N ARG A 9 22.18 7.32 -2.37
CA ARG A 9 23.60 7.70 -2.23
C ARG A 9 24.01 7.79 -0.76
N VAL A 10 25.20 7.28 -0.45
CA VAL A 10 25.87 7.53 0.85
C VAL A 10 26.48 8.92 0.82
N VAL A 11 25.97 9.84 1.65
CA VAL A 11 26.42 11.24 1.68
C VAL A 11 27.62 11.44 2.61
N ARG A 12 27.75 10.61 3.65
CA ARG A 12 28.83 10.66 4.67
C ARG A 12 29.19 9.26 5.14
N GLY A 13 30.45 9.07 5.54
CA GLY A 13 31.00 7.79 5.99
C GLY A 13 31.56 6.94 4.87
N VAL A 14 32.35 5.92 5.23
CA VAL A 14 32.91 4.93 4.30
C VAL A 14 32.48 3.56 4.81
N PRO A 15 31.30 3.06 4.41
CA PRO A 15 30.81 1.79 4.89
C PRO A 15 31.72 0.65 4.41
N THR A 16 31.84 -0.40 5.20
CA THR A 16 32.44 -1.65 4.72
C THR A 16 31.56 -2.29 3.65
N ALA A 17 32.09 -3.29 2.95
CA ALA A 17 31.31 -4.04 1.96
C ALA A 17 30.08 -4.71 2.60
N GLU A 18 30.24 -5.23 3.82
CA GLU A 18 29.19 -5.88 4.60
C GLU A 18 28.08 -4.89 5.01
N GLU A 19 28.46 -3.70 5.47
CA GLU A 19 27.50 -2.66 5.86
C GLU A 19 26.71 -2.14 4.66
N LEU A 20 27.38 -1.96 3.52
CA LEU A 20 26.71 -1.56 2.28
C LEU A 20 25.74 -2.66 1.80
N ALA A 21 26.17 -3.93 1.85
CA ALA A 21 25.31 -5.06 1.51
C ALA A 21 24.09 -5.17 2.44
N ALA A 22 24.28 -4.95 3.74
CA ALA A 22 23.19 -4.93 4.72
C ALA A 22 22.19 -3.81 4.43
N LEU A 23 22.68 -2.60 4.09
CA LEU A 23 21.82 -1.46 3.75
C LEU A 23 21.01 -1.73 2.47
N VAL A 24 21.65 -2.24 1.41
CA VAL A 24 20.97 -2.62 0.16
C VAL A 24 19.91 -3.69 0.44
N GLY A 25 20.24 -4.71 1.22
CA GLY A 25 19.31 -5.77 1.60
C GLY A 25 18.09 -5.25 2.35
N ALA A 26 18.29 -4.35 3.32
CA ALA A 26 17.21 -3.74 4.08
C ALA A 26 16.24 -2.93 3.19
N ILE A 27 16.78 -2.10 2.28
CA ILE A 27 15.99 -1.33 1.32
C ILE A 27 15.22 -2.27 0.39
N ALA A 28 15.88 -3.28 -0.18
CA ALA A 28 15.26 -4.23 -1.09
C ALA A 28 14.11 -5.02 -0.43
N VAL A 29 14.28 -5.43 0.83
CA VAL A 29 13.25 -6.15 1.59
C VAL A 29 12.07 -5.22 1.90
N ARG A 30 12.32 -3.98 2.36
CA ARG A 30 11.27 -3.02 2.73
C ARG A 30 10.44 -2.55 1.54
N SER A 31 11.05 -2.43 0.37
CA SER A 31 10.38 -1.97 -0.86
C SER A 31 9.53 -3.04 -1.54
N ARG A 32 9.62 -4.31 -1.10
CA ARG A 32 8.76 -5.36 -1.66
C ARG A 32 7.31 -5.10 -1.24
N PRO A 33 6.37 -5.06 -2.19
CA PRO A 33 4.96 -5.01 -1.85
C PRO A 33 4.63 -6.23 -0.99
N ALA A 34 4.07 -5.98 0.20
CA ALA A 34 3.55 -7.06 1.01
C ALA A 34 2.42 -7.75 0.23
N ALA A 35 2.36 -9.08 0.29
CA ALA A 35 1.21 -9.79 -0.24
C ALA A 35 -0.06 -9.24 0.43
N ALA A 36 -1.07 -8.92 -0.38
CA ALA A 36 -2.36 -8.53 0.17
C ALA A 36 -2.84 -9.64 1.10
N PRO A 37 -3.27 -9.33 2.34
CA PRO A 37 -3.81 -10.34 3.22
C PRO A 37 -5.01 -11.01 2.53
N ALA A 38 -5.15 -12.31 2.75
CA ALA A 38 -6.33 -13.02 2.25
C ALA A 38 -7.61 -12.31 2.74
N PRO A 39 -8.65 -12.20 1.90
CA PRO A 39 -9.90 -11.60 2.31
C PRO A 39 -10.44 -12.35 3.54
N VAL A 40 -10.57 -11.64 4.64
CA VAL A 40 -11.19 -12.18 5.86
C VAL A 40 -12.70 -12.28 5.65
N ALA A 41 -13.28 -13.41 6.04
CA ALA A 41 -14.72 -13.58 6.01
C ALA A 41 -15.40 -12.48 6.83
N GLY A 42 -16.35 -11.76 6.22
CA GLY A 42 -17.11 -10.74 6.91
C GLY A 42 -17.90 -11.34 8.07
N SER A 43 -17.83 -10.71 9.25
CA SER A 43 -18.54 -11.22 10.43
C SER A 43 -20.05 -11.29 10.20
N ALA A 44 -20.70 -12.28 10.79
CA ALA A 44 -22.17 -12.40 10.71
C ALA A 44 -22.86 -11.13 11.24
N TRP A 45 -22.32 -10.55 12.31
CA TRP A 45 -22.80 -9.29 12.89
C TRP A 45 -22.64 -8.10 11.94
N ALA A 46 -21.50 -7.97 11.25
CA ALA A 46 -21.30 -6.91 10.26
C ALA A 46 -22.19 -7.08 9.02
N ARG A 47 -22.53 -8.33 8.65
CA ARG A 47 -23.47 -8.62 7.56
C ARG A 47 -24.91 -8.32 7.96
N SER A 48 -25.32 -8.62 9.18
CA SER A 48 -26.68 -8.32 9.66
C SER A 48 -26.91 -6.82 9.88
N ALA A 49 -25.86 -6.07 10.22
CA ALA A 49 -25.94 -4.63 10.45
C ALA A 49 -26.01 -3.79 9.15
N ARG A 50 -25.82 -4.39 7.96
CA ARG A 50 -25.91 -3.69 6.69
C ARG A 50 -27.18 -4.08 5.94
N PRO A 51 -28.06 -3.13 5.59
CA PRO A 51 -29.12 -3.40 4.62
C PRO A 51 -28.49 -3.86 3.31
N ALA A 52 -29.14 -4.79 2.60
CA ALA A 52 -28.69 -5.32 1.29
C ALA A 52 -28.73 -4.28 0.14
N GLY A 53 -28.53 -2.99 0.43
CA GLY A 53 -28.50 -1.92 -0.55
C GLY A 53 -27.21 -1.94 -1.37
N ALA A 54 -27.31 -1.47 -2.62
CA ALA A 54 -26.19 -1.37 -3.55
C ALA A 54 -24.99 -0.67 -2.91
N ALA A 55 -23.82 -1.31 -2.91
CA ALA A 55 -22.59 -0.71 -2.39
C ALA A 55 -22.34 0.65 -3.08
N HIS A 56 -21.99 1.67 -2.29
CA HIS A 56 -21.63 2.95 -2.87
C HIS A 56 -20.33 2.80 -3.67
N ALA A 57 -20.37 3.12 -4.96
CA ALA A 57 -19.16 3.13 -5.79
C ALA A 57 -18.29 4.35 -5.41
N ALA A 58 -16.98 4.13 -5.28
CA ALA A 58 -16.03 5.23 -5.10
C ALA A 58 -15.81 5.94 -6.44
N GLY A 59 -15.90 7.27 -6.46
CA GLY A 59 -15.68 8.08 -7.66
C GLY A 59 -16.14 9.52 -7.53
N PRO A 60 -15.86 10.37 -8.53
CA PRO A 60 -16.35 11.74 -8.57
C PRO A 60 -17.87 11.80 -8.40
N GLY A 61 -18.35 12.59 -7.43
CA GLY A 61 -19.79 12.73 -7.14
C GLY A 61 -20.38 11.69 -6.18
N ALA A 62 -19.63 10.64 -5.80
CA ALA A 62 -20.13 9.59 -4.92
C ALA A 62 -20.63 10.10 -3.54
N TRP A 63 -19.98 11.15 -3.01
CA TRP A 63 -20.39 11.77 -1.74
C TRP A 63 -21.75 12.47 -1.82
N ARG A 64 -22.09 13.07 -2.96
CA ARG A 64 -23.43 13.69 -3.14
C ARG A 64 -24.50 12.62 -3.36
N ALA A 65 -24.16 11.56 -4.08
CA ALA A 65 -25.08 10.46 -4.38
C ALA A 65 -25.42 9.60 -3.15
N SER A 66 -24.61 9.63 -2.08
CA SER A 66 -24.85 8.82 -0.88
C SER A 66 -26.12 9.23 -0.11
N GLY A 67 -26.55 10.49 -0.24
CA GLY A 67 -27.74 11.03 0.44
C GLY A 67 -29.02 10.98 -0.40
N LEU A 68 -28.97 10.49 -1.64
CA LEU A 68 -30.16 10.36 -2.48
C LEU A 68 -30.91 9.05 -2.18
N PRO A 69 -32.26 9.04 -2.28
CA PRO A 69 -33.03 7.81 -2.24
C PRO A 69 -32.55 6.83 -3.32
N ARG A 70 -32.50 5.53 -2.98
CA ARG A 70 -32.23 4.45 -3.94
C ARG A 70 -33.52 3.90 -4.53
#